data_AF-A0A2V9ZG04-F1
#
_entry.id   AF-A0A2V9ZG04-F1
#
_cell.length_a   1.000
_cell.length_b   1.000
_cell.length_c   1.000
_cell.angle_alpha   90.00
_cell.angle_beta   90.00
_cell.angle_gamma   90.00
#
_symmetry.space_group_name_H-M   'P 1'
#
loop_
_entity.id
_entity.type
_entity.pdbx_description
1 polymer ?
#
loop_
_entity_poly.entity_id
_entity_poly.type
_entity_poly.pdbx_seq_one_letter_code
_entity_poly.pdbx_strand_id
1 'polypeptide(L)'
;MNTMRIHKIYIALGLMIALSMFLELVAHASETNELTKITFNTPVQVPDRVLPAGTYTFQVAGNGDNPDLVQIFNAEGTALLATFETASAERTRVTSHTSITLAKPDANGPEVLVKWFYPGSSTGHEFIYSKQQEQEIARATPETFVGGRVMPSTQAAGE
;
A
#
# COMPACT_ATOMS: atom_id res chain seq x y z
N MET A 1 -57.03 14.98 20.97
CA MET A 1 -56.04 14.67 19.90
C MET A 1 -54.99 13.75 20.51
N ASN A 2 -54.83 12.53 19.98
CA ASN A 2 -54.36 11.32 20.67
C ASN A 2 -52.98 11.36 21.37
N THR A 3 -52.96 11.25 22.69
CA THR A 3 -51.77 10.93 23.52
C THR A 3 -51.07 9.65 23.06
N MET A 4 -51.82 8.65 22.59
CA MET A 4 -51.28 7.37 22.11
C MET A 4 -50.52 7.46 20.77
N ARG A 5 -50.78 8.49 19.94
CA ARG A 5 -50.00 8.75 18.71
C ARG A 5 -48.67 9.42 19.03
N ILE A 6 -48.66 10.29 20.04
CA ILE A 6 -47.50 11.04 20.51
C ILE A 6 -46.43 10.09 21.10
N HIS A 7 -46.83 9.08 21.89
CA HIS A 7 -45.89 8.09 22.44
C HIS A 7 -45.24 7.21 21.36
N LYS A 8 -45.98 6.83 20.31
CA LYS A 8 -45.46 6.05 19.19
C LYS A 8 -44.42 6.82 18.37
N ILE A 9 -44.59 8.15 18.25
CA ILE A 9 -43.63 9.03 17.58
C ILE A 9 -42.31 9.08 18.36
N TYR A 10 -42.35 9.15 19.69
CA TYR A 10 -41.11 9.14 20.50
C TYR A 10 -40.36 7.80 20.45
N ILE A 11 -41.08 6.67 20.42
CA ILE A 11 -40.45 5.34 20.28
C ILE A 11 -39.81 5.19 18.89
N ALA A 12 -40.49 5.62 17.83
CA ALA A 12 -39.93 5.58 16.47
C ALA A 12 -38.73 6.51 16.30
N LEU A 13 -38.77 7.69 16.92
CA LEU A 13 -37.66 8.65 16.90
C LEU A 13 -36.45 8.11 17.68
N GLY A 14 -36.66 7.47 18.83
CA GLY A 14 -35.60 6.80 19.60
C GLY A 14 -34.96 5.63 18.85
N LEU A 15 -35.75 4.84 18.10
CA LEU A 15 -35.25 3.73 17.27
C LEU A 15 -34.43 4.21 16.08
N MET A 16 -34.78 5.35 15.47
CA MET A 16 -33.99 5.96 14.40
C MET A 16 -32.63 6.46 14.90
N ILE A 17 -32.60 7.06 16.10
CA ILE A 17 -31.35 7.53 16.72
C ILE A 17 -30.46 6.34 17.10
N ALA A 18 -31.04 5.26 17.64
CA ALA A 18 -30.30 4.03 17.96
C ALA A 18 -29.72 3.33 16.71
N LEU A 19 -30.40 3.42 15.56
CA LEU A 19 -29.92 2.84 14.30
C LEU A 19 -28.79 3.66 13.65
N SER A 20 -28.64 4.94 14.01
CA SER A 20 -27.58 5.83 13.52
C SER A 20 -26.22 5.65 14.22
N MET A 21 -26.13 4.81 15.25
CA MET A 21 -24.85 4.51 15.93
C MET A 21 -23.97 3.46 15.20
N PHE A 22 -24.37 3.01 14.01
CA PHE A 22 -23.55 2.20 13.11
C PHE A 22 -22.67 3.04 12.17
N LEU A 23 -22.16 4.19 12.64
CA LEU A 23 -21.24 5.00 11.86
C LEU A 23 -19.80 4.58 12.15
N GLU A 24 -19.33 3.70 11.27
CA GLU A 24 -17.96 3.52 10.78
C GLU A 24 -16.84 3.67 11.82
N LEU A 25 -16.32 2.51 12.25
CA LEU A 25 -14.99 2.43 12.83
C LEU A 25 -14.00 3.02 11.82
N VAL A 26 -13.62 4.27 12.03
CA VAL A 26 -12.51 4.90 11.33
C VAL A 26 -11.31 4.01 11.55
N ALA A 27 -10.89 3.34 10.49
CA ALA A 27 -9.66 2.56 10.48
C ALA A 27 -8.53 3.51 10.87
N HIS A 28 -8.01 3.34 12.08
CA HIS A 28 -6.72 3.86 12.44
C HIS A 28 -5.72 3.18 11.50
N ALA A 29 -5.34 3.86 10.41
CA ALA A 29 -4.09 3.55 9.75
C ALA A 29 -3.03 3.69 10.84
N SER A 30 -2.57 2.54 11.36
CA SER A 30 -1.45 2.53 12.28
C SER A 30 -0.26 3.04 11.47
N GLU A 31 0.17 4.26 11.71
CA GLU A 31 1.39 4.80 11.09
C GLU A 31 2.58 3.88 11.38
N THR A 32 2.53 3.18 12.51
CA THR A 32 3.61 2.34 13.04
C THR A 32 4.03 1.24 12.06
N ASN A 33 3.10 0.63 11.33
CA ASN A 33 3.41 -0.44 10.39
C ASN A 33 3.37 -0.02 8.93
N GLU A 34 3.32 1.29 8.65
CA GLU A 34 3.33 1.85 7.30
C GLU A 34 2.23 1.29 6.39
N LEU A 35 1.05 0.95 6.93
CA LEU A 35 0.00 0.31 6.16
C LEU A 35 -0.41 1.13 4.92
N THR A 36 -0.27 0.53 3.74
CA THR A 36 -0.52 1.19 2.45
C THR A 36 -1.32 0.29 1.52
N LYS A 37 -2.37 0.83 0.88
CA LYS A 37 -3.08 0.13 -0.20
C LYS A 37 -2.56 0.58 -1.56
N ILE A 38 -2.15 -0.37 -2.40
CA ILE A 38 -1.61 -0.12 -3.73
C ILE A 38 -2.42 -0.90 -4.75
N THR A 39 -2.79 -0.27 -5.86
CA THR A 39 -3.50 -0.90 -6.97
C THR A 39 -2.60 -0.96 -8.19
N PHE A 40 -2.44 -2.16 -8.74
CA PHE A 40 -1.72 -2.42 -9.98
C PHE A 40 -2.71 -2.74 -11.10
N ASN A 41 -2.58 -2.03 -12.22
CA ASN A 41 -3.45 -2.23 -13.39
C ASN A 41 -2.94 -3.33 -14.34
N THR A 42 -1.74 -3.83 -14.08
CA THR A 42 -1.03 -4.88 -14.81
C THR A 42 -0.45 -5.88 -13.80
N PRO A 43 -0.09 -7.10 -14.23
CA PRO A 43 0.67 -8.01 -13.39
C PRO A 43 2.01 -7.38 -12.98
N VAL A 44 2.37 -7.51 -11.71
CA VAL A 44 3.62 -6.98 -11.15
C VAL A 44 4.39 -8.12 -10.50
N GLN A 45 5.66 -8.25 -10.85
CA GLN A 45 6.58 -9.19 -10.23
C GLN A 45 7.08 -8.62 -8.89
N VAL A 46 7.03 -9.48 -7.89
CA VAL A 46 7.67 -9.32 -6.57
C VAL A 46 8.65 -10.50 -6.41
N PRO A 47 9.45 -10.60 -5.33
CA PRO A 47 10.40 -11.71 -5.20
C PRO A 47 9.71 -13.07 -5.37
N ASP A 48 10.28 -13.90 -6.25
CA ASP A 48 9.83 -15.27 -6.58
C ASP A 48 8.36 -15.47 -7.01
N ARG A 49 7.60 -14.41 -7.31
CA ARG A 49 6.21 -14.54 -7.78
C ARG A 49 5.72 -13.32 -8.54
N VAL A 50 4.60 -13.50 -9.25
CA VAL A 50 3.88 -12.42 -9.92
C VAL A 50 2.54 -12.21 -9.25
N LEU A 51 2.28 -10.98 -8.81
CA LEU A 51 0.97 -10.53 -8.37
C LEU A 51 0.12 -10.18 -9.59
N PRO A 52 -1.07 -10.76 -9.76
CA PRO A 52 -2.02 -10.30 -10.77
C PRO A 52 -2.38 -8.83 -10.61
N ALA A 53 -2.91 -8.20 -11.66
CA ALA A 53 -3.53 -6.89 -11.55
C ALA A 53 -4.61 -6.91 -10.46
N GLY A 54 -4.62 -5.90 -9.58
CA GLY A 54 -5.48 -5.85 -8.41
C GLY A 54 -4.97 -4.91 -7.33
N THR A 55 -5.72 -4.85 -6.23
CA THR A 55 -5.37 -4.06 -5.04
C THR A 55 -4.80 -4.95 -3.96
N TYR A 56 -3.72 -4.48 -3.32
CA TYR A 56 -3.01 -5.19 -2.27
C TYR A 56 -2.72 -4.25 -1.10
N THR A 57 -2.62 -4.82 0.09
CA THR A 57 -2.25 -4.10 1.31
C THR A 57 -0.81 -4.44 1.68
N PHE A 58 0.04 -3.43 1.74
CA PHE A 58 1.44 -3.49 2.16
C PHE A 58 1.54 -3.03 3.60
N GLN A 59 2.41 -3.67 4.39
CA GLN A 59 2.78 -3.22 5.72
C GLN A 59 4.15 -3.75 6.12
N VAL A 60 4.79 -3.07 7.07
CA VAL A 60 5.97 -3.56 7.78
C VAL A 60 5.54 -4.61 8.82
N ALA A 61 6.27 -5.71 8.90
CA ALA A 61 5.97 -6.81 9.83
C ALA A 61 6.17 -6.40 11.30
N GLY A 62 5.52 -7.13 12.22
CA GLY A 62 5.68 -6.89 13.65
C GLY A 62 5.19 -5.52 14.13
N ASN A 63 4.18 -4.96 13.46
CA ASN A 63 3.67 -3.61 13.74
C ASN A 63 4.71 -2.49 13.58
N GLY A 64 5.72 -2.66 12.71
CA GLY A 64 6.78 -1.67 12.52
C GLY A 64 8.13 -2.06 13.13
N ASP A 65 8.15 -3.05 14.02
CA ASP A 65 9.36 -3.45 14.73
C ASP A 65 10.40 -4.16 13.83
N ASN A 66 9.99 -4.65 12.66
CA ASN A 66 10.85 -5.35 11.71
C ASN A 66 10.83 -4.64 10.34
N PRO A 67 11.51 -3.49 10.19
CA PRO A 67 11.51 -2.70 8.95
C PRO A 67 12.07 -3.45 7.74
N ASP A 68 12.91 -4.46 7.96
CA ASP A 68 13.48 -5.28 6.89
C ASP A 68 12.51 -6.35 6.36
N LEU A 69 11.27 -6.40 6.87
CA LEU A 69 10.26 -7.38 6.47
C LEU A 69 8.96 -6.69 6.04
N VAL A 70 8.67 -6.75 4.74
CA VAL A 70 7.42 -6.25 4.17
C VAL A 70 6.43 -7.39 3.93
N GLN A 71 5.21 -7.23 4.42
CA GLN A 71 4.10 -8.16 4.19
C GLN A 71 3.14 -7.59 3.15
N ILE A 72 2.70 -8.46 2.24
CA ILE A 72 1.66 -8.15 1.25
C ILE A 72 0.44 -9.03 1.52
N PHE A 73 -0.71 -8.40 1.69
CA PHE A 73 -2.01 -9.04 1.87
C PHE A 73 -2.92 -8.78 0.66
N ASN A 74 -4.03 -9.50 0.59
CA ASN A 74 -5.15 -9.16 -0.29
C ASN A 74 -5.69 -7.73 -0.04
N ALA A 75 -6.60 -7.27 -0.90
CA ALA A 75 -7.20 -5.94 -0.85
C ALA A 75 -7.87 -5.63 0.51
N GLU A 76 -8.43 -6.64 1.16
CA GLU A 76 -9.11 -6.56 2.44
C GLU A 76 -8.15 -6.58 3.64
N GLY A 77 -6.87 -6.94 3.44
CA GLY A 77 -5.90 -7.11 4.52
C GLY A 77 -6.14 -8.34 5.39
N THR A 78 -6.93 -9.31 4.90
CA THR A 78 -7.38 -10.49 5.66
C THR A 78 -6.59 -11.76 5.36
N ALA A 79 -5.95 -11.83 4.20
CA ALA A 79 -5.15 -12.96 3.77
C ALA A 79 -3.73 -12.51 3.43
N LEU A 80 -2.74 -13.02 4.20
CA LEU A 80 -1.32 -12.81 3.91
C LEU A 80 -0.95 -13.59 2.65
N LEU A 81 -0.49 -12.88 1.63
CA LEU A 81 -0.05 -13.48 0.37
C LEU A 81 1.43 -13.80 0.43
N ALA A 82 2.25 -12.90 0.98
CA ALA A 82 3.70 -13.06 1.05
C ALA A 82 4.33 -12.16 2.11
N THR A 83 5.52 -12.55 2.56
CA THR A 83 6.46 -11.75 3.34
C THR A 83 7.77 -11.69 2.58
N PHE A 84 8.39 -10.52 2.49
CA PHE A 84 9.61 -10.28 1.74
C PHE A 84 10.66 -9.62 2.61
N GLU A 85 11.91 -10.03 2.44
CA GLU A 85 13.07 -9.31 2.97
C GLU A 85 13.33 -8.07 2.11
N THR A 86 13.65 -6.98 2.79
CA THR A 86 13.93 -5.68 2.18
C THR A 86 15.19 -5.07 2.76
N ALA A 87 15.89 -4.29 1.94
CA ALA A 87 16.94 -3.40 2.38
C ALA A 87 16.40 -1.96 2.55
N SER A 88 17.01 -1.18 3.43
CA SER A 88 16.68 0.24 3.57
C SER A 88 17.01 1.01 2.28
N ALA A 89 16.04 1.76 1.78
CA ALA A 89 16.19 2.66 0.64
C ALA A 89 15.96 4.11 1.08
N GLU A 90 16.91 5.00 0.81
CA GLU A 90 16.80 6.42 1.18
C GLU A 90 16.29 7.26 -0.01
N ARG A 91 15.58 8.35 0.29
CA ARG A 91 15.22 9.39 -0.69
C ARG A 91 15.49 10.79 -0.16
N THR A 92 16.01 11.65 -1.03
CA THR A 92 16.33 13.05 -0.69
C THR A 92 15.10 13.93 -0.52
N ARG A 93 14.00 13.62 -1.22
CA ARG A 93 12.75 14.39 -1.16
C ARG A 93 11.58 13.52 -0.70
N VAL A 94 11.06 13.83 0.48
CA VAL A 94 9.83 13.20 0.99
C VAL A 94 8.62 13.64 0.18
N THR A 95 7.68 12.73 -0.02
CA THR A 95 6.41 12.98 -0.71
C THR A 95 5.25 12.70 0.23
N SER A 96 4.16 13.47 0.14
CA SER A 96 2.95 13.24 0.92
C SER A 96 2.11 12.04 0.46
N HIS A 97 2.57 11.31 -0.56
CA HIS A 97 1.91 10.15 -1.14
C HIS A 97 2.87 8.96 -1.15
N THR A 98 2.31 7.76 -1.22
CA THR A 98 3.06 6.52 -1.44
C THR A 98 3.88 6.66 -2.71
N SER A 99 5.12 6.21 -2.65
CA SER A 99 5.99 6.09 -3.81
C SER A 99 6.33 4.62 -4.04
N ILE A 100 6.30 4.18 -5.29
CA ILE A 100 6.86 2.89 -5.69
C ILE A 100 7.80 3.07 -6.86
N THR A 101 8.84 2.24 -6.96
CA THR A 101 9.68 2.16 -8.14
C THR A 101 9.44 0.82 -8.81
N LEU A 102 9.09 0.86 -10.09
CA LEU A 102 8.91 -0.29 -10.94
C LEU A 102 10.05 -0.33 -11.96
N ALA A 103 10.64 -1.50 -12.17
CA ALA A 103 11.62 -1.73 -13.23
C ALA A 103 10.99 -2.58 -14.32
N LYS A 104 11.29 -2.28 -15.58
CA LYS A 104 10.82 -3.07 -16.73
C LYS A 104 12.00 -3.76 -17.45
N PRO A 105 12.33 -5.03 -17.12
CA PRO A 105 13.51 -5.72 -17.66
C PRO A 105 13.44 -5.98 -19.17
N ASP A 106 12.24 -6.23 -19.69
CA ASP A 106 11.97 -6.39 -21.12
C ASP A 106 10.56 -5.87 -21.50
N ALA A 107 10.27 -5.77 -22.79
CA ALA A 107 9.00 -5.21 -23.27
C ALA A 107 7.77 -6.10 -22.99
N ASN A 108 7.97 -7.40 -22.75
CA ASN A 108 6.92 -8.43 -22.75
C ASN A 108 6.64 -9.03 -21.36
N GLY A 109 7.49 -8.78 -20.37
CA GLY A 109 7.38 -9.23 -19.00
C GLY A 109 6.60 -8.27 -18.09
N PRO A 110 6.19 -8.75 -16.90
CA PRO A 110 5.60 -7.89 -15.88
C PRO A 110 6.61 -6.86 -15.39
N GLU A 111 6.11 -5.71 -14.93
CA GLU A 111 6.94 -4.74 -14.22
C GLU A 111 7.35 -5.33 -12.87
N VAL A 112 8.58 -5.05 -12.43
CA VAL A 112 9.15 -5.57 -11.20
C VAL A 112 9.12 -4.51 -10.12
N LEU A 113 8.52 -4.81 -8.96
CA LEU A 113 8.49 -3.89 -7.82
C LEU A 113 9.85 -3.83 -7.14
N VAL A 114 10.57 -2.72 -7.31
CA VAL A 114 11.91 -2.54 -6.75
C VAL A 114 11.85 -1.86 -5.40
N LYS A 115 11.10 -0.76 -5.27
CA LYS A 115 11.06 0.05 -4.05
C LYS A 115 9.63 0.41 -3.67
N TRP A 116 9.42 0.55 -2.37
CA TRP A 116 8.18 1.09 -1.79
C TRP A 116 8.52 2.06 -0.67
N PHE A 117 7.89 3.23 -0.68
CA PHE A 117 8.00 4.24 0.38
C PHE A 117 6.61 4.61 0.89
N TYR A 118 6.46 4.60 2.21
CA TYR A 118 5.32 5.16 2.90
C TYR A 118 5.22 6.69 2.71
N PRO A 119 4.00 7.27 2.63
CA PRO A 119 3.82 8.72 2.64
C PRO A 119 4.58 9.41 3.78
N GLY A 120 5.34 10.45 3.47
CA GLY A 120 6.07 11.24 4.46
C GLY A 120 7.38 10.64 4.97
N SER A 121 7.69 9.37 4.69
CA SER A 121 8.95 8.75 5.15
C SER A 121 10.14 9.12 4.25
N SER A 122 11.33 9.38 4.80
CA SER A 122 12.58 9.50 4.03
C SER A 122 13.22 8.15 3.70
N THR A 123 12.86 7.13 4.46
CA THR A 123 13.35 5.76 4.33
C THR A 123 12.22 4.87 3.80
N GLY A 124 12.56 3.96 2.90
CA GLY A 124 11.65 3.00 2.32
C GLY A 124 12.30 1.63 2.20
N HIS A 125 11.67 0.78 1.43
CA HIS A 125 11.93 -0.64 1.38
C HIS A 125 12.30 -1.04 -0.05
N GLU A 126 13.55 -1.44 -0.25
CA GLU A 126 14.04 -2.04 -1.50
C GLU A 126 13.94 -3.56 -1.39
N PHE A 127 13.15 -4.18 -2.28
CA PHE A 127 12.89 -5.62 -2.25
C PHE A 127 14.14 -6.39 -2.67
N ILE A 128 14.53 -7.39 -1.87
CA ILE A 128 15.67 -8.24 -2.16
C ILE A 128 15.23 -9.36 -3.10
N TYR A 129 15.94 -9.50 -4.22
CA TYR A 129 15.67 -10.49 -5.26
C TYR A 129 16.80 -11.52 -5.33
N SER A 130 16.55 -12.64 -6.03
CA SER A 130 17.65 -13.56 -6.33
C SER A 130 18.69 -12.88 -7.23
N LYS A 131 19.95 -13.31 -7.13
CA LYS A 131 21.05 -12.75 -7.95
C LYS A 131 20.76 -12.73 -9.44
N GLN A 132 20.00 -13.71 -9.94
CA GLN A 132 19.61 -13.74 -11.34
C GLN A 132 18.63 -12.61 -11.68
N GLN A 133 17.57 -12.44 -10.87
CA GLN A 133 16.59 -11.38 -11.04
C GLN A 133 17.20 -9.99 -10.86
N GLU A 134 18.11 -9.81 -9.90
CA GLU A 134 18.84 -8.55 -9.72
C GLU A 134 19.60 -8.13 -10.99
N GLN A 135 20.22 -9.09 -11.70
CA GLN A 135 20.91 -8.80 -12.96
C GLN A 135 19.94 -8.39 -14.09
N GLU A 136 18.74 -8.94 -14.10
CA GLU A 136 17.68 -8.57 -15.05
C GLU A 136 17.14 -7.16 -14.72
N ILE A 137 16.87 -6.88 -13.44
CA ILE A 137 16.42 -5.57 -12.93
C ILE A 137 17.47 -4.48 -13.18
N ALA A 138 18.75 -4.77 -12.98
CA ALA A 138 19.84 -3.81 -13.18
C ALA A 138 19.99 -3.35 -14.65
N ARG A 139 19.47 -4.12 -15.60
CA ARG A 139 19.45 -3.76 -17.03
C ARG A 139 18.19 -2.99 -17.43
N ALA A 140 17.19 -2.96 -16.56
CA ALA A 140 15.93 -2.29 -16.78
C ALA A 140 16.05 -0.77 -16.60
N THR A 141 15.10 -0.03 -17.17
CA THR A 141 14.88 1.37 -16.79
C THR A 141 13.89 1.42 -15.63
N PRO A 142 14.26 1.98 -14.46
CA PRO A 142 13.33 2.16 -13.37
C PRO A 142 12.45 3.39 -13.59
N GLU A 143 11.16 3.25 -13.28
CA GLU A 143 10.18 4.33 -13.23
C GLU A 143 9.60 4.44 -11.83
N THR A 144 9.60 5.65 -11.28
CA THR A 144 9.06 5.92 -9.95
C THR A 144 7.69 6.55 -10.06
N PHE A 145 6.72 5.97 -9.37
CA PHE A 145 5.34 6.45 -9.30
C PHE A 145 5.08 7.04 -7.92
N VAL A 146 4.59 8.27 -7.86
CA VAL A 146 4.17 8.94 -6.63
C VAL A 146 2.67 9.23 -6.71
N GLY A 147 1.89 8.63 -5.81
CA GLY A 147 0.42 8.78 -5.82
C GLY A 147 -0.22 8.36 -7.15
N GLY A 148 0.36 7.36 -7.82
CA GLY A 148 -0.13 6.84 -9.11
C GLY A 148 0.31 7.63 -10.34
N ARG A 149 1.22 8.61 -10.21
CA ARG A 149 1.78 9.37 -11.35
C ARG A 149 3.26 9.10 -11.50
N VAL A 150 3.72 8.88 -12.74
CA VAL A 150 5.15 8.76 -13.05
C VAL A 150 5.84 10.08 -12.72
N MET A 151 6.91 10.01 -11.94
CA MET A 151 7.80 11.13 -11.65
C MET A 151 9.00 11.08 -12.60
N PRO A 152 9.33 12.17 -13.30
CA PRO A 152 10.54 12.24 -14.11
C PRO A 152 11.79 12.01 -13.25
N SER A 153 12.78 11.30 -13.79
CA SER A 153 14.03 10.94 -13.09
C SER A 153 14.74 12.13 -12.43
N THR A 154 14.67 13.33 -13.02
CA THR A 154 15.24 14.58 -12.48
C THR A 154 14.59 15.06 -11.18
N GLN A 155 13.43 14.53 -10.80
CA GLN A 155 12.69 14.91 -9.60
C GLN A 155 12.62 13.80 -8.54
N ALA A 156 12.91 12.55 -8.95
CA ALA A 156 12.98 11.37 -8.08
C ALA A 156 14.40 11.13 -7.54
N ALA A 157 15.43 11.49 -8.31
CA ALA A 157 16.83 11.48 -7.91
C ALA A 157 17.29 12.93 -7.65
N GLY A 158 17.00 13.45 -6.47
CA GLY A 158 17.86 14.50 -5.91
C GLY A 158 19.10 13.78 -5.39
N GLU A 159 20.25 14.04 -6.02
CA GLU A 159 21.58 13.53 -5.65
C GLU A 159 21.91 13.67 -4.15
#